data_AF-I0V5C2-F1
#
_entry.id   AF-I0V5C2-F1
#
_cell.length_a   1.000
_cell.length_b   1.000
_cell.length_c   1.000
_cell.angle_alpha   90.00
_cell.angle_beta   90.00
_cell.angle_gamma   90.00
#
_symmetry.space_group_name_H-M   'P 1'
#
loop_
_entity.id
_entity.type
_entity.pdbx_description
1 polymer ?
#
loop_
_entity_poly.entity_id
_entity_poly.type
_entity_poly.pdbx_seq_one_letter_code
_entity_poly.pdbx_strand_id
1 'polypeptide(L)'
;MGSFWLPPDSPSAASIGEDWAPIPLQAPAEWTVHKNAIVARRLPSGRYEVNDSEDLFWASKRPPAGEREDIHLDAGWYGSRFRLVVFVRDWDHIRRDLSTTDLGEFITTLESWLAGSHG
;
A
#
# COMPACT_ATOMS: atom_id res chain seq x y z
N MET A 1 -15.56 4.41 5.82
CA MET A 1 -14.80 3.27 6.36
C MET A 1 -15.44 1.96 5.94
N GLY A 2 -14.63 1.05 5.39
CA GLY A 2 -15.05 -0.30 5.01
C GLY A 2 -14.51 -1.35 5.98
N SER A 3 -15.16 -2.51 6.06
CA SER A 3 -14.67 -3.67 6.80
C SER A 3 -14.32 -4.81 5.85
N PHE A 4 -13.13 -5.37 5.99
CA PHE A 4 -12.49 -6.28 5.04
C PHE A 4 -12.13 -7.61 5.72
N TRP A 5 -11.85 -8.61 4.89
CA TRP A 5 -11.20 -9.84 5.34
C TRP A 5 -9.74 -9.82 4.94
N LEU A 6 -8.88 -10.40 5.79
CA LEU A 6 -7.51 -10.73 5.44
C LEU A 6 -7.36 -12.25 5.50
N PRO A 7 -6.47 -12.85 4.68
CA PRO A 7 -6.10 -14.24 4.85
C PRO A 7 -5.56 -14.45 6.28
N PRO A 8 -6.08 -15.44 7.04
CA PRO A 8 -5.72 -15.64 8.45
C PRO A 8 -4.21 -15.84 8.66
N ASP A 9 -3.55 -16.47 7.71
CA ASP A 9 -2.12 -16.79 7.76
C ASP A 9 -1.23 -15.68 7.17
N SER A 10 -1.81 -14.52 6.80
CA SER A 10 -1.01 -13.40 6.29
C SER A 10 -0.24 -12.70 7.41
N PRO A 11 1.00 -12.23 7.17
CA PRO A 11 1.76 -11.44 8.14
C PRO A 11 1.00 -10.21 8.66
N SER A 12 0.18 -9.60 7.81
CA SER A 12 -0.67 -8.46 8.17
C SER A 12 -1.80 -8.87 9.14
N ALA A 13 -2.46 -10.00 8.91
CA ALA A 13 -3.52 -10.48 9.82
C ALA A 13 -2.98 -10.76 11.24
N ALA A 14 -1.75 -11.25 11.36
CA ALA A 14 -1.09 -11.57 12.63
C ALA A 14 -0.64 -10.33 13.43
N SER A 15 -0.44 -9.18 12.77
CA SER A 15 0.10 -7.96 13.39
C SER A 15 -0.96 -6.93 13.79
N ILE A 16 -2.18 -7.03 13.25
CA ILE A 16 -3.26 -6.08 13.51
C ILE A 16 -4.13 -6.55 14.69
N GLY A 17 -4.18 -5.72 15.74
CA GLY A 17 -4.93 -5.97 16.98
C GLY A 17 -6.22 -5.17 17.12
N GLU A 18 -6.68 -5.06 18.36
CA GLU A 18 -7.83 -4.27 18.87
C GLU A 18 -7.90 -2.82 18.37
N ASP A 19 -6.73 -2.22 18.47
CA ASP A 19 -6.51 -0.79 18.39
C ASP A 19 -6.04 -0.40 16.99
N TRP A 20 -6.30 0.86 16.63
CA TRP A 20 -5.75 1.45 15.41
C TRP A 20 -4.23 1.46 15.46
N ALA A 21 -3.61 0.70 14.57
CA ALA A 21 -2.16 0.62 14.45
C ALA A 21 -1.74 0.62 12.97
N PRO A 22 -0.53 1.11 12.65
CA PRO A 22 0.03 0.99 11.31
C PRO A 22 0.12 -0.47 10.87
N ILE A 23 -0.24 -0.73 9.61
CA ILE A 23 0.07 -2.02 8.99
C ILE A 23 1.58 -2.06 8.71
N PRO A 24 2.31 -3.07 9.20
CA PRO A 24 3.73 -3.21 8.89
C PRO A 24 3.88 -3.58 7.40
N LEU A 25 4.58 -2.72 6.65
CA LEU A 25 4.90 -2.95 5.24
C LEU A 25 6.36 -3.34 5.09
N GLN A 26 6.62 -4.30 4.21
CA GLN A 26 7.97 -4.65 3.78
C GLN A 26 8.45 -3.71 2.68
N ALA A 27 8.98 -2.54 3.06
CA ALA A 27 9.62 -1.61 2.14
C ALA A 27 11.14 -1.87 2.07
N PRO A 28 11.70 -2.23 0.89
CA PRO A 28 13.14 -2.37 0.73
C PRO A 28 13.91 -1.05 0.93
N ALA A 29 15.19 -1.14 1.31
CA ALA A 29 16.02 0.00 1.68
C ALA A 29 16.24 1.02 0.55
N GLU A 30 16.04 0.63 -0.71
CA GLU A 30 16.10 1.53 -1.86
C GLU A 30 14.92 2.53 -1.95
N TRP A 31 13.83 2.31 -1.22
CA TRP A 31 12.68 3.20 -1.21
C TRP A 31 12.79 4.21 -0.08
N THR A 32 12.57 5.48 -0.40
CA THR A 32 12.30 6.52 0.59
C THR A 32 10.80 6.59 0.81
N VAL A 33 10.33 6.15 1.98
CA VAL A 33 8.92 6.26 2.38
C VAL A 33 8.69 7.64 2.95
N HIS A 34 7.89 8.44 2.26
CA HIS A 34 7.53 9.81 2.68
C HIS A 34 6.29 9.81 3.58
N LYS A 35 5.37 8.88 3.31
CA LYS A 35 4.14 8.71 4.09
C LYS A 35 3.77 7.24 4.20
N ASN A 36 3.49 6.80 5.42
CA ASN A 36 2.76 5.56 5.68
C ASN A 36 1.71 5.84 6.76
N ALA A 37 0.48 6.05 6.31
CA ALA A 37 -0.70 6.27 7.12
C ALA A 37 -1.72 5.14 6.96
N ILE A 38 -1.29 3.98 6.43
CA ILE A 38 -2.15 2.79 6.36
C ILE A 38 -2.27 2.24 7.78
N VAL A 39 -3.39 2.54 8.43
CA VAL A 39 -3.72 2.04 9.77
C VAL A 39 -4.92 1.14 9.71
N ALA A 40 -4.92 0.10 10.53
CA ALA A 40 -6.02 -0.84 10.63
C ALA A 40 -6.28 -1.23 12.07
N ARG A 41 -7.48 -1.75 12.31
CA ARG A 41 -7.84 -2.47 13.53
C ARG A 41 -8.67 -3.70 13.21
N ARG A 42 -8.64 -4.70 14.09
CA ARG A 42 -9.50 -5.87 14.04
C ARG A 42 -10.78 -5.60 14.81
N LEU A 43 -11.92 -5.94 14.20
CA LEU A 43 -13.24 -5.82 14.81
C LEU A 43 -13.59 -7.11 15.59
N PRO A 44 -14.53 -7.06 16.55
CA PRO A 44 -15.01 -8.26 17.24
C PRO A 44 -15.58 -9.35 16.32
N SER A 45 -16.01 -8.97 15.11
CA SER A 45 -16.46 -9.90 14.06
C SER A 45 -15.33 -10.68 13.38
N GLY A 46 -14.06 -10.38 13.69
CA GLY A 46 -12.88 -10.89 12.99
C GLY A 46 -12.55 -10.16 11.70
N ARG A 47 -13.39 -9.20 11.26
CA ARG A 47 -13.11 -8.34 10.10
C ARG A 47 -12.10 -7.25 10.47
N TYR A 48 -11.46 -6.67 9.47
CA TYR A 48 -10.52 -5.57 9.64
C TYR A 48 -11.12 -4.28 9.14
N GLU A 49 -10.96 -3.20 9.90
CA GLU A 49 -11.29 -1.85 9.46
C GLU A 49 -10.00 -1.12 9.11
N VAL A 50 -10.03 -0.34 8.03
CA VAL A 50 -8.88 0.44 7.54
C VAL A 50 -9.33 1.89 7.35
N ASN A 51 -8.43 2.83 7.58
CA ASN A 51 -8.72 4.23 7.31
C ASN A 51 -8.97 4.48 5.81
N ASP A 52 -9.84 5.42 5.51
CA ASP A 52 -10.38 5.69 4.17
C ASP A 52 -9.87 7.00 3.56
N SER A 53 -8.62 7.35 3.85
CA SER A 53 -7.96 8.54 3.31
C SER A 53 -7.49 8.31 1.87
N GLU A 54 -7.49 9.35 1.03
CA GLU A 54 -6.87 9.32 -0.30
C GLU A 54 -5.33 9.27 -0.23
N ASP A 55 -4.74 9.67 0.91
CA ASP A 55 -3.30 9.77 1.09
C ASP A 55 -2.78 8.73 2.08
N LEU A 56 -2.94 7.43 1.76
CA LEU A 56 -2.54 6.35 2.67
C LEU A 56 -1.04 6.10 2.66
N PHE A 57 -0.41 6.13 1.48
CA PHE A 57 1.00 5.77 1.34
C PHE A 57 1.64 6.53 0.20
N TRP A 58 2.87 7.00 0.43
CA TRP A 58 3.71 7.57 -0.63
C TRP A 58 5.16 7.20 -0.40
N ALA A 59 5.80 6.67 -1.44
CA ALA A 59 7.23 6.40 -1.46
C ALA A 59 7.84 6.76 -2.81
N SER A 60 9.15 7.02 -2.82
CA SER A 60 9.92 7.22 -4.05
C SER A 60 11.19 6.37 -4.05
N LYS A 61 11.57 5.88 -5.23
CA LYS A 61 12.83 5.19 -5.47
C LYS A 61 13.61 5.99 -6.51
N ARG A 62 14.84 6.38 -6.14
CA ARG A 62 15.76 6.97 -7.12
C ARG A 62 16.29 5.86 -8.04
N PRO A 63 16.41 6.13 -9.34
CA PRO A 63 16.99 5.18 -10.27
C PRO A 63 18.48 4.94 -9.94
N PRO A 64 19.01 3.74 -10.26
CA PRO A 64 20.45 3.49 -10.27
C PRO A 64 21.20 4.50 -11.16
N ALA A 65 22.48 4.71 -10.90
CA ALA A 65 23.31 5.60 -11.70
C ALA A 65 23.29 5.19 -13.19
N GLY A 66 22.79 6.06 -14.06
CA GLY A 66 22.66 5.82 -15.51
C GLY A 66 21.22 5.63 -15.98
N GLU A 67 20.29 5.34 -15.08
CA GLU A 67 18.85 5.41 -15.31
C GLU A 67 18.33 6.82 -14.97
N ARG A 68 17.30 7.29 -15.70
CA ARG A 68 16.88 8.70 -15.65
C ARG A 68 15.57 8.96 -14.92
N GLU A 69 14.80 7.93 -14.62
CA GLU A 69 13.39 8.12 -14.23
C GLU A 69 13.19 7.87 -12.73
N ASP A 70 12.84 8.91 -12.00
CA ASP A 70 12.34 8.78 -10.63
C ASP A 70 11.05 7.97 -10.65
N ILE A 71 10.95 7.02 -9.73
CA ILE A 71 9.76 6.18 -9.54
C ILE A 71 9.05 6.65 -8.29
N HIS A 72 7.76 6.96 -8.40
CA HIS A 72 6.90 7.25 -7.26
C HIS A 72 5.83 6.18 -7.14
N LEU A 73 5.53 5.79 -5.92
CA LEU A 73 4.45 4.88 -5.59
C LEU A 73 3.51 5.59 -4.63
N ASP A 74 2.26 5.73 -5.04
CA ASP A 74 1.19 6.35 -4.27
C ASP A 74 0.07 5.34 -4.04
N ALA A 75 -0.54 5.39 -2.86
CA ALA A 75 -1.70 4.57 -2.56
C ALA A 75 -2.71 5.28 -1.67
N GLY A 76 -3.99 5.02 -1.93
CA GLY A 76 -5.10 5.71 -1.29
C GLY A 76 -6.42 4.95 -1.35
N TRP A 77 -7.39 5.36 -0.53
CA TRP A 77 -8.77 4.94 -0.64
C TRP A 77 -9.59 6.01 -1.35
N TYR A 78 -10.15 5.67 -2.52
CA TYR A 78 -10.90 6.57 -3.38
C TYR A 78 -12.37 6.15 -3.43
N GLY A 79 -13.16 6.70 -2.50
CA GLY A 79 -14.60 6.46 -2.38
C GLY A 79 -14.95 5.04 -1.93
N SER A 80 -14.80 4.06 -2.84
CA SER A 80 -15.24 2.68 -2.63
C SER A 80 -14.16 1.62 -2.82
N ARG A 81 -12.92 2.02 -3.13
CA ARG A 81 -11.84 1.10 -3.49
C ARG A 81 -10.48 1.69 -3.12
N PHE A 82 -9.53 0.82 -2.85
CA PHE A 82 -8.12 1.19 -2.83
C PHE A 82 -7.63 1.44 -4.26
N ARG A 83 -6.69 2.37 -4.39
CA ARG A 83 -5.93 2.64 -5.61
C ARG A 83 -4.45 2.63 -5.26
N LEU A 84 -3.64 1.99 -6.10
CA LEU A 84 -2.19 2.11 -6.10
C LEU A 84 -1.76 2.61 -7.47
N VAL A 85 -0.79 3.52 -7.51
CA VAL A 85 -0.27 4.05 -8.77
C VAL A 85 1.24 4.14 -8.69
N VAL A 86 1.91 3.59 -9.70
CA VAL A 86 3.32 3.82 -9.97
C VAL A 86 3.43 4.90 -11.03
N PHE A 87 4.09 5.99 -10.67
CA PHE A 87 4.46 7.06 -11.59
C PHE A 87 5.94 6.96 -11.95
N VAL A 88 6.29 7.38 -13.16
CA VAL A 88 7.67 7.56 -13.59
C VAL A 88 7.87 8.99 -14.06
N ARG A 89 9.02 9.61 -13.78
CA ARG A 89 9.33 11.01 -14.15
C ARG A 89 8.55 12.05 -13.35
N ASP A 90 7.22 11.98 -13.35
CA ASP A 90 6.31 12.92 -12.68
C ASP A 90 4.91 12.30 -12.46
N TRP A 91 4.01 13.06 -11.83
CA TRP A 91 2.66 12.63 -11.45
C TRP A 91 1.69 12.39 -12.61
N ASP A 92 2.05 12.78 -13.84
CA ASP A 92 1.19 12.61 -15.02
C ASP A 92 1.53 11.35 -15.82
N HIS A 93 2.68 10.73 -15.53
CA HIS A 93 3.19 9.57 -16.26
C HIS A 93 2.99 8.28 -15.46
N ILE A 94 1.79 7.73 -15.57
CA ILE A 94 1.42 6.45 -14.95
C ILE A 94 2.12 5.30 -15.68
N ARG A 95 2.92 4.52 -14.95
CA ARG A 95 3.54 3.28 -15.43
C ARG A 95 2.70 2.05 -15.14
N ARG A 96 2.04 2.01 -13.97
CA ARG A 96 1.16 0.92 -13.54
C ARG A 96 0.15 1.46 -12.54
N ASP A 97 -1.07 0.94 -12.57
CA ASP A 97 -2.07 1.20 -11.55
C ASP A 97 -2.83 -0.07 -11.18
N LEU A 98 -3.42 -0.05 -9.99
CA LEU A 98 -4.32 -1.08 -9.47
C LEU A 98 -5.50 -0.36 -8.81
N SER A 99 -6.69 -0.91 -9.01
CA SER A 99 -7.90 -0.53 -8.27
C SER A 99 -8.55 -1.79 -7.70
N THR A 100 -8.67 -1.88 -6.37
CA THR A 100 -9.23 -3.07 -5.71
C THR A 100 -10.09 -2.73 -4.50
N THR A 101 -11.10 -3.54 -4.23
CA THR A 101 -11.88 -3.49 -2.99
C THR A 101 -11.37 -4.47 -1.93
N ASP A 102 -10.34 -5.25 -2.26
CA ASP A 102 -9.76 -6.27 -1.39
C ASP A 102 -8.52 -5.72 -0.67
N LEU A 103 -8.53 -5.77 0.66
CA LEU A 103 -7.43 -5.27 1.48
C LEU A 103 -6.19 -6.16 1.38
N GLY A 104 -6.35 -7.47 1.22
CA GLY A 104 -5.23 -8.40 1.08
C GLY A 104 -4.51 -8.19 -0.25
N GLU A 105 -5.26 -8.02 -1.35
CA GLU A 105 -4.72 -7.68 -2.67
C GLU A 105 -4.03 -6.32 -2.63
N PHE A 106 -4.62 -5.32 -1.97
CA PHE A 106 -4.02 -4.00 -1.76
C PHE A 106 -2.63 -4.11 -1.11
N ILE A 107 -2.52 -4.77 0.05
CA ILE A 107 -1.25 -4.90 0.79
C ILE A 107 -0.24 -5.72 -0.01
N THR A 108 -0.67 -6.87 -0.53
CA THR A 108 0.23 -7.79 -1.26
C THR A 108 0.79 -7.13 -2.51
N THR A 109 -0.04 -6.37 -3.24
CA THR A 109 0.41 -5.66 -4.44
C THR A 109 1.34 -4.51 -4.08
N LEU A 110 1.03 -3.76 -3.01
CA LEU A 110 1.90 -2.68 -2.52
C LEU A 110 3.29 -3.19 -2.18
N GLU A 111 3.38 -4.26 -1.39
CA GLU A 111 4.66 -4.88 -1.01
C GLU A 111 5.38 -5.49 -2.22
N SER A 112 4.66 -6.12 -3.14
CA SER A 112 5.23 -6.68 -4.37
C SER A 112 5.86 -5.59 -5.26
N TRP A 113 5.18 -4.45 -5.41
CA TRP A 113 5.70 -3.31 -6.18
C TRP A 113 6.88 -2.65 -5.48
N LEU A 114 6.86 -2.56 -4.15
CA LEU A 114 8.01 -2.12 -3.36
C LEU A 114 9.21 -3.08 -3.54
N ALA A 115 8.98 -4.40 -3.56
CA ALA A 115 10.03 -5.40 -3.76
C ALA A 115 10.62 -5.43 -5.18
N GLY A 116 10.01 -4.72 -6.15
CA GLY A 116 10.38 -4.84 -7.57
C GLY A 116 10.01 -6.19 -8.19
N SER A 117 9.17 -6.97 -7.51
CA SER A 117 8.67 -8.26 -7.97
C SER A 117 7.58 -8.01 -9.01
N HIS A 118 7.96 -8.09 -10.29
CA HIS A 118 7.01 -8.05 -11.39
C HIS A 118 6.35 -9.43 -11.55
N GLY A 119 5.17 -9.57 -10.94
CA GLY A 119 4.09 -10.38 -11.50
C GLY A 119 3.36 -9.57 -12.56
#